data_AF-A0A3B0V3N5-F1
#
_entry.id   AF-A0A3B0V3N5-F1
#
_cell.length_a   1.000
_cell.length_b   1.000
_cell.length_c   1.000
_cell.angle_alpha   90.00
_cell.angle_beta   90.00
_cell.angle_gamma   90.00
#
_symmetry.space_group_name_H-M   'P 1'
#
loop_
_entity.id
_entity.type
_entity.pdbx_description
1 polymer ?
#
loop_
_entity_poly.entity_id
_entity_poly.type
_entity_poly.pdbx_seq_one_letter_code
_entity_poly.pdbx_strand_id
1 'polypeptide(L)' 'SLRLNSSSIPKKHPIVEAGIKLGRKTYGSPTLSDQAVLSCPSLKLGPGESLRSHTANEFIYINEIEEGIELYIKILEEII' A
#
# COMPACT_ATOMS: atom_id res chain seq x y z
N SER A 1 -0.83 -25.91 -0.89
CA SER A 1 0.07 -25.47 -1.98
C SER A 1 0.65 -24.12 -1.58
N LEU A 2 1.98 -24.00 -1.47
CA LEU A 2 2.64 -22.72 -1.17
C LEU A 2 2.81 -21.96 -2.48
N ARG A 3 1.89 -21.06 -2.79
CA ARG A 3 2.00 -20.15 -3.95
C ARG A 3 2.56 -18.82 -3.46
N LEU A 4 3.88 -18.68 -3.52
CA LEU A 4 4.62 -17.51 -3.05
C LEU A 4 5.19 -16.74 -4.25
N ASN A 5 4.30 -16.17 -5.06
CA ASN A 5 4.71 -15.42 -6.25
C ASN A 5 5.06 -13.97 -5.91
N SER A 6 5.91 -13.37 -6.73
CA SER A 6 6.06 -11.91 -6.73
C SER A 6 4.81 -11.25 -7.31
N SER A 7 4.55 -10.02 -6.87
CA SER A 7 3.40 -9.20 -7.32
C SER A 7 3.91 -7.94 -8.00
N SER A 8 3.13 -7.40 -8.95
CA SER A 8 3.47 -6.14 -9.63
C SER A 8 2.22 -5.41 -10.12
N ILE A 9 2.36 -4.10 -10.38
CA ILE A 9 1.36 -3.25 -10.99
C ILE A 9 2.06 -2.27 -11.95
N PRO A 10 1.51 -2.01 -13.16
CA PRO A 10 2.10 -1.04 -14.08
C PRO A 10 2.13 0.38 -13.50
N LYS A 11 3.21 1.13 -13.75
CA LYS A 11 3.33 2.53 -13.30
C LYS A 11 2.25 3.45 -13.88
N LYS A 12 1.72 3.12 -15.07
CA LYS A 12 0.65 3.85 -15.76
C LYS A 12 -0.76 3.44 -15.31
N HIS A 13 -0.87 2.59 -14.27
CA HIS A 13 -2.19 2.20 -13.77
C HIS A 13 -2.84 3.40 -13.05
N PRO A 14 -4.14 3.70 -13.24
CA PRO A 14 -4.78 4.90 -12.70
C PRO A 14 -4.55 5.12 -11.20
N ILE A 15 -4.70 4.07 -10.38
CA ILE A 15 -4.45 4.15 -8.93
C ILE A 15 -3.00 4.52 -8.56
N VAL A 16 -2.02 4.14 -9.39
CA VAL A 16 -0.60 4.48 -9.16
C VAL A 16 -0.35 5.93 -9.55
N GLU A 17 -0.90 6.38 -10.68
CA GLU A 17 -0.80 7.77 -11.13
C GLU A 17 -1.50 8.74 -10.16
N ALA A 18 -2.66 8.38 -9.62
CA ALA A 18 -3.35 9.14 -8.58
C ALA A 18 -2.47 9.34 -7.33
N GLY A 19 -1.83 8.28 -6.84
CA GLY A 19 -0.88 8.37 -5.73
C GLY A 19 0.31 9.28 -6.02
N ILE A 20 0.90 9.16 -7.22
CA ILE A 20 2.03 10.01 -7.66
C ILE A 20 1.61 11.48 -7.75
N LYS A 21 0.43 11.78 -8.30
CA LYS A 21 -0.14 13.14 -8.39
C LYS A 21 -0.32 13.77 -7.01
N LEU A 22 -0.69 12.96 -6.01
CA LEU A 22 -0.80 13.36 -4.60
C LEU A 22 0.57 13.39 -3.87
N GLY A 23 1.68 13.34 -4.59
CA GLY A 23 3.03 13.46 -4.05
C GLY A 23 3.59 12.19 -3.41
N ARG A 24 2.95 11.03 -3.58
CA ARG A 24 3.43 9.76 -3.02
C ARG A 24 4.54 9.15 -3.86
N LYS A 25 5.49 8.50 -3.20
CA LYS A 25 6.60 7.76 -3.83
C LYS A 25 6.24 6.28 -3.93
N THR A 26 6.68 5.63 -5.00
CA THR A 26 6.54 4.17 -5.17
C THR A 26 7.82 3.46 -4.78
N TYR A 27 7.72 2.29 -4.15
CA TYR A 27 8.86 1.42 -3.86
C TYR A 27 8.44 -0.05 -3.94
N GLY A 28 9.43 -0.95 -4.07
CA GLY A 28 9.20 -2.40 -4.00
C GLY A 28 9.35 -2.89 -2.56
N SER A 29 8.32 -3.52 -2.00
CA SER A 29 8.38 -4.09 -0.66
C SER A 29 9.16 -5.41 -0.67
N PRO A 30 10.16 -5.61 0.23
CA PRO A 30 10.82 -6.90 0.41
C PRO A 30 9.98 -7.90 1.22
N THR A 31 8.84 -7.48 1.75
CA THR A 31 8.00 -8.27 2.67
C THR A 31 6.85 -8.94 1.93
N LEU A 32 6.72 -10.26 2.12
CA LEU A 32 5.59 -11.04 1.62
C LEU A 32 4.26 -10.50 2.17
N SER A 33 3.19 -10.63 1.38
CA SER A 33 1.83 -10.30 1.78
C SER A 33 0.83 -11.15 1.00
N ASP A 34 -0.45 -11.00 1.27
CA ASP A 34 -1.53 -11.68 0.53
C ASP A 34 -1.55 -11.35 -0.97
N GLN A 35 -0.83 -10.30 -1.40
CA GLN A 35 -0.60 -10.06 -2.83
C GLN A 35 0.02 -11.28 -3.55
N ALA A 36 0.74 -12.16 -2.83
CA ALA A 36 1.39 -13.34 -3.41
C ALA A 36 0.42 -14.38 -3.99
N VAL A 37 -0.86 -14.32 -3.59
CA VAL A 37 -1.91 -15.22 -4.09
C VAL A 37 -2.84 -14.57 -5.12
N LEU A 38 -2.67 -13.27 -5.40
CA LEU A 38 -3.46 -12.55 -6.41
C LEU A 38 -2.91 -12.81 -7.82
N SER A 39 -3.82 -12.93 -8.80
CA SER A 39 -3.49 -13.07 -10.23
C SER A 39 -3.65 -11.78 -11.03
N CYS A 40 -4.12 -10.70 -10.39
CA CYS A 40 -4.32 -9.40 -11.00
C CYS A 40 -3.26 -8.38 -10.53
N PRO A 41 -3.10 -7.25 -11.25
CA PRO A 41 -2.31 -6.13 -10.75
C PRO A 41 -2.82 -5.69 -9.37
N SER A 42 -1.91 -5.47 -8.42
CA SER A 42 -2.27 -5.06 -7.06
C SER A 42 -1.24 -4.08 -6.50
N LEU A 43 -1.73 -3.20 -5.61
CA LEU A 43 -0.94 -2.20 -4.91
C LEU A 43 -1.10 -2.42 -3.40
N LYS A 44 0.02 -2.42 -2.65
CA LYS A 44 0.02 -2.41 -1.18
C LYS A 44 0.37 -1.01 -0.71
N LEU A 45 -0.55 -0.42 0.06
CA LEU A 45 -0.45 0.90 0.67
C LEU A 45 -1.19 0.81 2.00
N GLY A 46 -0.68 1.42 3.06
CA GLY A 46 -1.33 1.48 4.37
C GLY A 46 -0.59 2.43 5.32
N PRO A 47 -1.25 2.89 6.40
CA PRO A 47 -0.63 3.71 7.42
C PRO A 47 0.29 2.87 8.35
N GLY A 48 1.16 3.57 9.09
CA GLY A 48 2.13 2.95 9.98
C GLY A 48 3.47 2.63 9.31
N GLU A 49 4.39 2.04 10.07
CA GLU A 49 5.76 1.72 9.62
C GLU A 49 6.06 0.25 9.82
N SER A 50 6.61 -0.41 8.80
CA SER A 50 6.91 -1.85 8.84
C SER A 50 7.92 -2.22 9.92
N LEU A 51 8.79 -1.30 10.35
CA LEU A 51 9.73 -1.52 11.44
C LEU A 51 9.07 -1.69 12.82
N ARG A 52 7.80 -1.30 12.96
CA ARG A 52 7.01 -1.47 14.20
C ARG A 52 6.29 -2.81 14.26
N SER A 53 6.05 -3.46 13.12
CA SER A 53 5.38 -4.76 13.06
C SER A 53 6.16 -5.83 13.82
N HIS A 54 5.45 -6.67 14.58
CA HIS A 54 6.04 -7.78 15.35
C HIS A 54 7.07 -7.35 16.40
N THR A 55 6.94 -6.14 16.96
CA THR A 55 7.74 -5.69 18.09
C THR A 55 6.93 -5.78 19.39
N ALA A 56 7.61 -5.87 20.55
CA ALA A 56 6.96 -6.09 21.85
C ALA A 56 5.96 -4.99 22.26
N ASN A 57 6.04 -3.81 21.64
CA ASN A 57 5.14 -2.66 21.86
C ASN A 57 4.68 -2.10 20.51
N GLU A 58 4.17 -2.95 19.63
CA GLU A 58 3.60 -2.50 18.36
C GLU A 58 2.51 -1.46 18.59
N PHE A 59 2.58 -0.36 17.84
CA PHE A 59 1.65 0.75 17.97
C PHE A 59 1.51 1.52 16.65
N ILE A 60 0.44 2.30 16.56
CA ILE A 60 0.19 3.25 15.47
C ILE A 60 -0.21 4.59 16.09
N TYR A 61 0.19 5.71 15.50
CA TYR A 61 -0.26 7.02 15.96
C TYR A 61 -1.64 7.34 15.36
N ILE A 62 -2.46 8.09 16.11
CA ILE A 62 -3.81 8.48 15.64
C ILE A 62 -3.72 9.33 14.37
N ASN A 63 -2.75 10.24 14.28
CA ASN A 63 -2.58 11.07 13.08
C ASN A 63 -2.22 10.23 11.84
N GLU A 64 -1.53 9.10 11.98
CA GLU A 64 -1.24 8.21 10.84
C GLU A 64 -2.51 7.57 10.29
N ILE A 65 -3.48 7.28 11.18
CA ILE A 65 -4.79 6.77 10.78
C ILE A 65 -5.58 7.88 10.07
N GLU A 66 -5.61 9.08 10.64
CA GLU A 66 -6.31 10.24 10.06
C GLU A 66 -5.77 10.58 8.66
N GLU A 67 -4.45 10.68 8.52
CA GLU A 67 -3.77 10.90 7.24
C GLU A 67 -4.02 9.76 6.25
N GLY A 68 -4.02 8.51 6.73
CA GLY A 68 -4.31 7.33 5.91
C GLY A 68 -5.72 7.37 5.34
N ILE A 69 -6.72 7.69 6.16
CA ILE A 69 -8.13 7.83 5.74
C ILE A 69 -8.24 8.92 4.66
N GLU A 70 -7.70 10.11 4.92
CA GLU A 70 -7.74 11.22 3.97
C GLU A 70 -7.06 10.86 2.63
N LEU A 71 -5.92 10.17 2.69
CA LEU A 71 -5.20 9.71 1.50
C LEU A 71 -6.02 8.71 0.67
N TYR A 72 -6.63 7.71 1.31
CA TYR A 72 -7.45 6.73 0.60
C TYR A 72 -8.62 7.39 -0.11
N ILE A 73 -9.32 8.31 0.57
CA ILE A 73 -10.43 9.06 -0.04
C ILE A 73 -9.95 9.81 -1.29
N LYS A 74 -8.87 10.60 -1.17
CA LYS A 74 -8.32 11.37 -2.31
C LYS A 74 -7.87 10.49 -3.48
N ILE A 75 -7.25 9.33 -3.21
CA ILE A 75 -6.85 8.40 -4.29
C ILE A 75 -8.07 7.85 -5.01
N LEU A 76 -9.12 7.47 -4.28
CA LEU A 76 -10.32 6.88 -4.86
C LEU A 76 -11.16 7.91 -5.63
N GLU A 77 -11.25 9.15 -5.14
CA GLU A 77 -11.93 10.27 -5.84
C GLU A 77 -11.26 10.66 -7.16
N GLU A 78 -9.97 10.38 -7.35
CA GLU A 78 -9.27 10.61 -8.62
C GLU A 78 -9.57 9.54 -9.68
N ILE A 79 -10.16 8.39 -9.30
CA ILE A 79 -10.32 7.22 -10.20
C ILE A 79 -11.76 6.72 -10.35
N ILE A 80 -12.67 7.05 -9.43
CA ILE A 80 -14.11 6.70 -9.46
C ILE A 80 -14.91 7.91 -9.94
#